data_AF-R5LD38-F1
#
_entry.id   AF-R5LD38-F1
#
_cell.length_a   1.000
_cell.length_b   1.000
_cell.length_c   1.000
_cell.angle_alpha   90.00
_cell.angle_beta   90.00
_cell.angle_gamma   90.00
#
_symmetry.space_group_name_H-M   'P 1'
#
loop_
_entity.id
_entity.type
_entity.pdbx_description
1 polymer ?
#
loop_
_entity_poly.entity_id
_entity_poly.type
_entity_poly.pdbx_seq_one_letter_code
_entity_poly.pdbx_strand_id
1 'polypeptide(L)'
;MQSEIILAVISGILALGIILLTVRLCHYKKQLRNLYKNNNESASETIKAKNKITSCTDEVNRLIAASERECKDNYDMLKASGGSKAALKVSGDKEITDKILTILAKASGSIKQMNEITGEAVKLLSGSGDKIKEASHEALLVNDEYTDMDVYINDFYRTLNAVKITIIKLRDSINNINTLSFKASMECQRVGESGRGFKVAADEIRQSADNGTALLNETDSGIEELSETVRIIDSRLRNLEEKRNTLDEAVENLSAGNNCVADKFSELYENIEITQKLVNHLAANAKEFFEESENKKKAYSDMAKVFLNVGKTEKNIAVYMAKIRMLNEDILNIVGKL
;
A
#
# COMPACT_ATOMS: atom_id res chain seq x y z
N MET A 1 124.49 -46.61 -78.13
CA MET A 1 123.83 -45.28 -78.12
C MET A 1 122.32 -45.34 -78.38
N GLN A 2 121.80 -46.08 -79.38
CA GLN A 2 120.33 -46.14 -79.62
C GLN A 2 119.51 -46.88 -78.54
N SER A 3 120.03 -47.92 -77.88
CA SER A 3 119.30 -48.71 -76.87
C SER A 3 119.01 -47.95 -75.56
N GLU A 4 119.96 -47.12 -75.08
CA GLU A 4 119.81 -46.34 -73.84
C GLU A 4 118.74 -45.25 -73.96
N ILE A 5 118.58 -44.66 -75.15
CA ILE A 5 117.56 -43.64 -75.43
C ILE A 5 116.15 -44.27 -75.39
N ILE A 6 115.98 -45.47 -75.95
CA ILE A 6 114.70 -46.19 -75.93
C ILE A 6 114.30 -46.55 -74.49
N LEU A 7 115.25 -47.01 -73.66
CA LEU A 7 114.99 -47.35 -72.26
C LEU A 7 114.61 -46.12 -71.42
N ALA A 8 115.26 -44.97 -71.66
CA ALA A 8 114.93 -43.70 -70.99
C ALA A 8 113.54 -43.18 -71.39
N VAL A 9 113.14 -43.33 -72.65
CA VAL A 9 111.81 -42.94 -73.14
C VAL A 9 110.73 -43.85 -72.55
N ILE A 10 110.94 -45.17 -72.52
CA ILE A 10 110.01 -46.13 -71.90
C ILE A 10 109.88 -45.88 -70.39
N SER A 11 111.01 -45.62 -69.70
CA SER A 11 111.03 -45.23 -68.28
C SER A 11 110.26 -43.93 -68.02
N GLY A 12 110.45 -42.91 -68.88
CA GLY A 12 109.72 -41.65 -68.80
C GLY A 12 108.22 -41.80 -69.01
N ILE A 13 107.79 -42.63 -69.97
CA ILE A 13 106.37 -42.93 -70.23
C ILE A 13 105.77 -43.73 -69.06
N LEU A 14 106.49 -44.71 -68.52
CA LEU A 14 106.04 -45.46 -67.33
C LEU A 14 105.92 -44.57 -66.10
N ALA A 15 106.90 -43.69 -65.86
CA ALA A 15 106.86 -42.74 -64.77
C ALA A 15 105.69 -41.76 -64.92
N LEU A 16 105.47 -41.20 -66.11
CA LEU A 16 104.29 -40.38 -66.42
C LEU A 16 102.98 -41.15 -66.23
N GLY A 17 102.93 -42.42 -66.64
CA GLY A 17 101.78 -43.30 -66.45
C GLY A 17 101.46 -43.54 -64.97
N ILE A 18 102.48 -43.80 -64.15
CA ILE A 18 102.34 -43.98 -62.70
C ILE A 18 101.91 -42.66 -62.03
N ILE A 19 102.47 -41.52 -62.45
CA ILE A 19 102.07 -40.20 -61.93
C ILE A 19 100.61 -39.90 -62.29
N LEU A 20 100.19 -40.14 -63.54
CA LEU A 20 98.81 -39.94 -63.96
C LEU A 20 97.84 -40.88 -63.21
N LEU A 21 98.22 -42.14 -63.00
CA LEU A 21 97.41 -43.11 -62.25
C LEU A 21 97.28 -42.71 -60.77
N THR A 22 98.37 -42.27 -60.14
CA THR A 22 98.37 -41.83 -58.74
C THR A 22 97.55 -40.55 -58.56
N VAL A 23 97.63 -39.60 -59.50
CA VAL A 23 96.76 -38.41 -59.51
C VAL A 23 95.29 -38.80 -59.64
N ARG A 24 94.93 -39.74 -60.54
CA ARG A 24 93.56 -40.24 -60.68
C ARG A 24 93.06 -40.95 -59.42
N LEU A 25 93.86 -41.82 -58.83
CA LEU A 25 93.52 -42.52 -57.58
C LEU A 25 93.35 -41.55 -56.41
N CYS A 26 94.18 -40.51 -56.34
CA CYS A 26 94.06 -39.47 -55.32
C CYS A 26 92.77 -38.64 -55.52
N HIS A 27 92.42 -38.33 -56.78
CA HIS A 27 91.16 -37.68 -57.10
C HIS A 27 89.95 -38.54 -56.74
N TYR A 28 89.96 -39.84 -57.06
CA TYR A 28 88.89 -40.78 -56.73
C TYR A 28 88.74 -40.95 -55.20
N LYS A 29 89.85 -41.06 -54.46
CA LYS A 29 89.86 -41.09 -53.00
C LYS A 29 89.26 -39.81 -52.39
N LYS A 30 89.52 -38.64 -53.01
CA LYS A 30 88.93 -37.36 -52.61
C LYS A 30 87.43 -37.32 -52.87
N GLN A 31 86.98 -37.80 -54.03
CA GLN A 31 85.54 -37.90 -54.34
C GLN A 31 84.81 -38.86 -53.40
N LEU A 32 85.36 -40.05 -53.15
CA LEU A 32 84.81 -41.02 -52.18
C LEU A 32 84.73 -40.43 -50.77
N ARG A 33 85.76 -39.69 -50.33
CA ARG A 33 85.75 -39.01 -49.04
C ARG A 33 84.66 -37.93 -48.97
N ASN A 34 84.47 -37.17 -50.04
CA ASN A 34 83.39 -36.18 -50.12
C ASN A 34 82.01 -36.84 -50.11
N LEU A 35 81.81 -37.93 -50.87
CA LEU A 35 80.57 -38.71 -50.84
C LEU A 35 80.27 -39.26 -49.45
N TYR A 36 81.26 -39.85 -48.78
CA TYR A 36 81.11 -40.40 -47.43
C TYR A 36 80.77 -39.29 -46.41
N LYS A 37 81.39 -38.11 -46.55
CA LYS A 37 81.13 -36.94 -45.70
C LYS A 37 79.71 -36.40 -45.91
N ASN A 38 79.30 -36.19 -47.17
CA ASN A 38 77.97 -35.70 -47.51
C ASN A 38 76.87 -36.67 -47.05
N ASN A 39 77.08 -37.99 -47.20
CA ASN A 39 76.11 -38.99 -46.77
C ASN A 39 75.98 -39.02 -45.24
N ASN A 40 77.08 -38.84 -44.51
CA ASN A 40 77.06 -38.76 -43.05
C ASN A 40 76.44 -37.45 -42.52
N GLU A 41 76.65 -36.33 -43.21
CA GLU A 41 75.96 -35.06 -42.94
C GLU A 41 74.44 -35.21 -43.18
N SER A 42 74.02 -35.82 -44.30
CA SER A 42 72.61 -36.06 -44.61
C SER A 42 71.93 -37.03 -43.61
N ALA A 43 72.65 -38.07 -43.17
CA ALA A 43 72.19 -38.96 -42.10
C ALA A 43 72.04 -38.21 -40.75
N SER A 44 72.97 -37.32 -40.42
CA SER A 44 72.91 -36.48 -39.21
C SER A 44 71.72 -35.52 -39.24
N GLU A 45 71.43 -34.90 -40.39
CA GLU A 45 70.26 -34.04 -40.58
C GLU A 45 68.95 -34.83 -40.45
N THR A 46 68.90 -36.05 -40.97
CA THR A 46 67.74 -36.94 -40.87
C THR A 46 67.45 -37.34 -39.42
N ILE A 47 68.48 -37.63 -38.62
CA ILE A 47 68.34 -37.92 -37.18
C ILE A 47 67.86 -36.68 -36.41
N LYS A 48 68.36 -35.49 -36.74
CA LYS A 48 67.87 -34.23 -36.15
C LYS A 48 66.40 -33.97 -36.49
N ALA A 49 65.99 -34.23 -37.73
CA ALA A 49 64.59 -34.14 -38.15
C ALA A 49 63.71 -35.14 -37.40
N LYS A 50 64.16 -36.41 -37.25
CA LYS A 50 63.48 -37.44 -36.45
C LYS A 50 63.25 -36.99 -35.01
N ASN A 51 64.28 -36.46 -34.33
CA ASN A 51 64.15 -36.00 -32.95
C ASN A 51 63.19 -34.81 -32.80
N LYS A 52 63.16 -33.89 -33.78
CA LYS A 52 62.17 -32.80 -33.83
C LYS A 52 60.75 -33.34 -34.03
N ILE A 53 60.56 -34.33 -34.90
CA ILE A 53 59.26 -34.96 -35.14
C ILE A 53 58.76 -35.68 -33.89
N THR A 54 59.63 -36.43 -33.19
CA THR A 54 59.25 -37.09 -31.92
C THR A 54 58.86 -36.07 -30.85
N SER A 55 59.65 -35.00 -30.69
CA SER A 55 59.32 -33.92 -29.74
C SER A 55 57.99 -33.22 -30.08
N CYS A 56 57.75 -32.94 -31.37
CA CYS A 56 56.47 -32.40 -31.83
C CYS A 56 55.31 -33.37 -31.58
N THR A 57 55.53 -34.68 -31.72
CA THR A 57 54.52 -35.72 -31.44
C THR A 57 54.15 -35.76 -29.96
N ASP A 58 55.13 -35.66 -29.06
CA ASP A 58 54.90 -35.61 -27.62
C ASP A 58 54.10 -34.36 -27.22
N GLU A 59 54.40 -33.21 -27.84
CA GLU A 59 53.67 -31.96 -27.61
C GLU A 59 52.21 -32.06 -28.06
N VAL A 60 51.96 -32.64 -29.25
CA VAL A 60 50.60 -32.87 -29.77
C VAL A 60 49.81 -33.80 -28.86
N ASN A 61 50.41 -34.89 -28.37
CA ASN A 61 49.75 -35.81 -27.44
C ASN A 61 49.40 -35.15 -26.10
N ARG A 62 50.23 -34.23 -25.61
CA ARG A 62 49.93 -33.43 -24.41
C ARG A 62 48.74 -32.51 -24.61
N LEU A 63 48.66 -31.82 -25.75
CA LEU A 63 47.54 -30.94 -26.08
C LEU A 63 46.21 -31.71 -26.22
N ILE A 64 46.24 -32.91 -26.80
CA ILE A 64 45.07 -33.80 -26.88
C ILE A 64 44.56 -34.14 -25.48
N ALA A 65 45.44 -34.60 -24.59
CA ALA A 65 45.06 -34.98 -23.23
C ALA A 65 44.55 -33.81 -22.37
N ALA A 66 45.02 -32.59 -22.63
CA ALA A 66 44.54 -31.38 -21.99
C ALA A 66 43.12 -31.02 -22.46
N SER A 67 42.88 -31.07 -23.78
CA SER A 67 41.57 -30.78 -24.37
C SER A 67 40.49 -31.80 -23.98
N GLU A 68 40.84 -33.09 -23.91
CA GLU A 68 39.93 -34.15 -23.41
C GLU A 68 39.51 -33.91 -21.95
N ARG A 69 40.42 -33.37 -21.11
CA ARG A 69 40.14 -33.03 -19.72
C ARG A 69 39.20 -31.84 -19.58
N GLU A 70 39.48 -30.73 -20.27
CA GLU A 70 38.60 -29.55 -20.26
C GLU A 70 37.19 -29.88 -20.76
N CYS A 71 37.07 -30.72 -21.79
CA CYS A 71 35.77 -31.10 -22.34
C CYS A 71 34.96 -31.94 -21.34
N LYS A 72 35.61 -32.84 -20.59
CA LYS A 72 34.96 -33.63 -19.54
C LYS A 72 34.50 -32.77 -18.36
N ASP A 73 35.34 -31.83 -17.92
CA ASP A 73 35.02 -30.92 -16.81
C ASP A 73 33.84 -30.01 -17.16
N ASN A 74 33.80 -29.49 -18.40
CA ASN A 74 32.67 -28.69 -18.88
C ASN A 74 31.35 -29.49 -18.94
N TYR A 75 31.40 -30.76 -19.36
CA TYR A 75 30.24 -31.65 -19.41
C TYR A 75 29.67 -31.96 -18.01
N ASP A 76 30.54 -32.24 -17.04
CA ASP A 76 30.13 -32.52 -15.66
C ASP A 76 29.55 -31.27 -14.98
N MET A 77 30.11 -30.09 -15.25
CA MET A 77 29.57 -28.81 -14.76
C MET A 77 28.19 -28.50 -15.33
N LEU A 78 27.92 -28.88 -16.58
CA LEU A 78 26.62 -28.72 -17.25
C LEU A 78 25.54 -29.67 -16.73
N LYS A 79 25.91 -30.92 -16.42
CA LYS A 79 25.00 -31.89 -15.79
C LYS A 79 24.59 -31.42 -14.39
N ALA A 80 25.51 -30.80 -13.66
CA ALA A 80 25.25 -30.23 -12.34
C ALA A 80 24.39 -28.95 -12.38
N SER A 81 24.46 -28.14 -13.44
CA SER A 81 23.75 -26.84 -13.53
C SER A 81 22.27 -26.93 -13.94
N GLY A 82 21.77 -28.11 -14.34
CA GLY A 82 20.32 -28.36 -14.43
C GLY A 82 19.57 -27.54 -15.49
N GLY A 83 20.19 -27.27 -16.65
CA GLY A 83 19.63 -26.42 -17.73
C GLY A 83 18.21 -26.76 -18.20
N SER A 84 17.70 -27.98 -17.95
CA SER A 84 16.32 -28.37 -18.27
C SER A 84 15.30 -28.10 -17.14
N LYS A 85 15.73 -27.85 -15.90
CA LYS A 85 14.85 -27.67 -14.73
C LYS A 85 14.52 -26.18 -14.47
N ALA A 86 15.40 -25.27 -14.90
CA ALA A 86 15.18 -23.83 -14.79
C ALA A 86 14.08 -23.33 -15.74
N ALA A 87 13.98 -23.89 -16.95
CA ALA A 87 12.92 -23.56 -17.91
C ALA A 87 11.50 -23.95 -17.43
N LEU A 88 11.36 -25.00 -16.59
CA LEU A 88 10.08 -25.39 -16.00
C LEU A 88 9.64 -24.46 -14.85
N LYS A 89 10.57 -23.85 -14.11
CA LYS A 89 10.25 -22.95 -12.98
C LYS A 89 9.63 -21.62 -13.43
N VAL A 90 9.96 -21.14 -14.64
CA VAL A 90 9.46 -19.86 -15.18
C VAL A 90 7.95 -19.89 -15.51
N SER A 91 7.34 -21.07 -15.70
CA SER A 91 5.89 -21.17 -15.91
C SER A 91 5.06 -20.76 -14.67
N GLY A 92 5.64 -20.88 -13.48
CA GLY A 92 5.00 -20.45 -12.23
C GLY A 92 4.89 -18.92 -12.10
N ASP A 93 5.79 -18.17 -12.73
CA ASP A 93 5.81 -16.71 -12.62
C ASP A 93 4.58 -16.07 -13.28
N LYS A 94 4.13 -16.57 -14.45
CA LYS A 94 2.93 -16.06 -15.13
C LYS A 94 1.66 -16.29 -14.31
N GLU A 95 1.50 -17.48 -13.75
CA GLU A 95 0.33 -17.81 -12.92
C GLU A 95 0.29 -16.95 -11.65
N ILE A 96 1.46 -16.69 -11.04
CA ILE A 96 1.60 -15.81 -9.88
C ILE A 96 1.30 -14.36 -10.26
N THR A 97 1.80 -13.85 -11.38
CA THR A 97 1.50 -12.49 -11.88
C THR A 97 0.01 -12.33 -12.17
N ASP A 98 -0.63 -13.26 -12.87
CA ASP A 98 -2.07 -13.19 -13.19
C ASP A 98 -2.91 -13.16 -11.90
N LYS A 99 -2.52 -13.93 -10.88
CA LYS A 99 -3.14 -13.88 -9.55
C LYS A 99 -2.93 -12.52 -8.87
N ILE A 100 -1.73 -11.95 -8.92
CA ILE A 100 -1.43 -10.63 -8.37
C ILE A 100 -2.27 -9.55 -9.07
N LEU A 101 -2.33 -9.55 -10.39
CA LEU A 101 -3.14 -8.60 -11.16
C LEU A 101 -4.63 -8.72 -10.84
N THR A 102 -5.13 -9.95 -10.67
CA THR A 102 -6.52 -10.19 -10.25
C THR A 102 -6.80 -9.63 -8.85
N ILE A 103 -5.88 -9.82 -7.89
CA ILE A 103 -5.99 -9.27 -6.54
C ILE A 103 -5.99 -7.74 -6.58
N LEU A 104 -5.10 -7.13 -7.39
CA LEU A 104 -5.02 -5.68 -7.54
C LEU A 104 -6.26 -5.08 -8.22
N ALA A 105 -6.84 -5.77 -9.20
CA ALA A 105 -8.10 -5.38 -9.82
C ALA A 105 -9.25 -5.40 -8.80
N LYS A 106 -9.32 -6.44 -7.96
CA LYS A 106 -10.27 -6.49 -6.84
C LYS A 106 -10.05 -5.35 -5.86
N ALA A 107 -8.80 -5.09 -5.47
CA ALA A 107 -8.46 -4.00 -4.57
C ALA A 107 -8.87 -2.63 -5.14
N SER A 108 -8.62 -2.38 -6.44
CA SER A 108 -9.08 -1.16 -7.11
C SER A 108 -10.61 -1.04 -7.14
N GLY A 109 -11.33 -2.14 -7.35
CA GLY A 109 -12.79 -2.16 -7.23
C GLY A 109 -13.27 -1.81 -5.82
N SER A 110 -12.65 -2.37 -4.79
CA SER A 110 -12.94 -2.05 -3.39
C SER A 110 -12.63 -0.60 -3.04
N ILE A 111 -11.54 -0.02 -3.56
CA ILE A 111 -11.21 1.39 -3.38
C ILE A 111 -12.28 2.30 -4.00
N LYS A 112 -12.77 1.97 -5.20
CA LYS A 112 -13.85 2.72 -5.84
C LYS A 112 -15.12 2.71 -4.99
N GLN A 113 -15.52 1.54 -4.50
CA GLN A 113 -16.66 1.42 -3.59
C GLN A 113 -16.45 2.22 -2.31
N MET A 114 -15.24 2.20 -1.75
CA MET A 114 -14.91 2.97 -0.56
C MET A 114 -15.06 4.48 -0.81
N ASN A 115 -14.58 4.98 -1.95
CA ASN A 115 -14.78 6.38 -2.35
C ASN A 115 -16.26 6.76 -2.48
N GLU A 116 -17.09 5.90 -3.08
CA GLU A 116 -18.53 6.14 -3.22
C GLU A 116 -19.21 6.22 -1.84
N ILE A 117 -18.94 5.25 -0.96
CA ILE A 117 -19.50 5.20 0.41
C ILE A 117 -19.06 6.41 1.23
N THR A 118 -17.77 6.78 1.18
CA THR A 118 -17.23 7.96 1.88
C THR A 118 -17.85 9.25 1.35
N GLY A 119 -18.10 9.34 0.04
CA GLY A 119 -18.81 10.45 -0.60
C GLY A 119 -20.23 10.62 -0.10
N GLU A 120 -20.99 9.53 0.00
CA GLU A 120 -22.34 9.54 0.55
C GLU A 120 -22.34 9.90 2.04
N ALA A 121 -21.40 9.33 2.81
CA ALA A 121 -21.28 9.61 4.24
C ALA A 121 -21.01 11.09 4.53
N VAL A 122 -20.12 11.74 3.77
CA VAL A 122 -19.87 13.18 3.92
C VAL A 122 -21.09 14.03 3.59
N LYS A 123 -21.88 13.66 2.57
CA LYS A 123 -23.14 14.36 2.27
C LYS A 123 -24.14 14.22 3.43
N LEU A 124 -24.26 13.02 4.00
CA LEU A 124 -25.12 12.77 5.16
C LEU A 124 -24.66 13.59 6.38
N LEU A 125 -23.35 13.70 6.61
CA LEU A 125 -22.77 14.51 7.70
C LEU A 125 -22.99 16.01 7.51
N SER A 126 -22.90 16.50 6.28
CA SER A 126 -23.26 17.89 5.97
C SER A 126 -24.73 18.16 6.30
N GLY A 127 -25.64 17.29 5.85
CA GLY A 127 -27.07 17.43 6.16
C GLY A 127 -27.38 17.28 7.66
N SER A 128 -26.65 16.41 8.36
CA SER A 128 -26.72 16.31 9.83
C SER A 128 -26.26 17.60 10.51
N GLY A 129 -25.15 18.17 10.05
CA GLY A 129 -24.64 19.46 10.54
C GLY A 129 -25.64 20.61 10.37
N ASP A 130 -26.35 20.65 9.24
CA ASP A 130 -27.40 21.66 9.02
C ASP A 130 -28.59 21.48 9.98
N LYS A 131 -29.05 20.24 10.20
CA LYS A 131 -30.11 19.95 11.18
C LYS A 131 -29.71 20.27 12.61
N ILE A 132 -28.44 20.05 12.97
CA ILE A 132 -27.93 20.42 14.30
C ILE A 132 -27.95 21.93 14.48
N LYS A 133 -27.60 22.71 13.45
CA LYS A 133 -27.70 24.17 13.49
C LYS A 133 -29.14 24.66 13.62
N GLU A 134 -30.06 24.03 12.89
CA GLU A 134 -31.50 24.31 13.00
C GLU A 134 -32.01 24.03 14.43
N ALA A 135 -31.69 22.85 14.98
CA ALA A 135 -32.03 22.50 16.36
C ALA A 135 -31.41 23.47 17.39
N SER A 136 -30.17 23.90 17.16
CA SER A 136 -29.52 24.92 18.00
C SER A 136 -30.23 26.26 17.95
N HIS A 137 -30.72 26.66 16.78
CA HIS A 137 -31.48 27.89 16.62
C HIS A 137 -32.85 27.79 17.31
N GLU A 138 -33.56 26.68 17.15
CA GLU A 138 -34.83 26.43 17.85
C GLU A 138 -34.66 26.43 19.36
N ALA A 139 -33.59 25.83 19.89
CA ALA A 139 -33.29 25.85 21.32
C ALA A 139 -33.12 27.28 21.88
N LEU A 140 -32.51 28.19 21.10
CA LEU A 140 -32.40 29.60 21.46
C LEU A 140 -33.75 30.31 21.49
N LEU A 141 -34.63 30.04 20.50
CA LEU A 141 -35.98 30.63 20.49
C LEU A 141 -36.81 30.16 21.69
N VAL A 142 -36.73 28.87 22.03
CA VAL A 142 -37.38 28.32 23.23
C VAL A 142 -36.85 28.99 24.51
N ASN A 143 -35.57 29.32 24.55
CA ASN A 143 -34.99 30.02 25.69
C ASN A 143 -35.53 31.46 25.85
N ASP A 144 -35.71 32.17 24.75
CA ASP A 144 -36.31 33.51 24.77
C ASP A 144 -37.78 33.44 25.26
N GLU A 145 -38.58 32.52 24.72
CA GLU A 145 -39.98 32.32 25.15
C GLU A 145 -40.09 31.93 26.64
N TYR A 146 -39.13 31.16 27.14
CA TYR A 146 -39.08 30.78 28.56
C TYR A 146 -38.84 32.00 29.46
N THR A 147 -37.91 32.86 29.06
CA THR A 147 -37.58 34.08 29.79
C THR A 147 -38.80 35.00 29.88
N ASP A 148 -39.57 35.10 28.80
CA ASP A 148 -40.83 35.86 28.79
C ASP A 148 -41.89 35.24 29.72
N MET A 149 -42.02 33.90 29.75
CA MET A 149 -42.95 33.23 30.66
C MET A 149 -42.62 33.48 32.14
N ASP A 150 -41.35 33.48 32.52
CA ASP A 150 -40.93 33.74 33.90
C ASP A 150 -41.32 35.17 34.35
N VAL A 151 -41.18 36.16 33.45
CA VAL A 151 -41.66 37.53 33.67
C VAL A 151 -43.18 37.55 33.85
N TYR A 152 -43.94 36.87 32.99
CA TYR A 152 -45.40 36.82 33.09
C TYR A 152 -45.90 36.17 34.38
N ILE A 153 -45.27 35.08 34.85
CA ILE A 153 -45.63 34.45 36.12
C ILE A 153 -45.40 35.41 37.29
N ASN A 154 -44.25 36.08 37.33
CA ASN A 154 -43.95 37.05 38.38
C ASN A 154 -44.96 38.19 38.42
N ASP A 155 -45.34 38.75 37.27
CA ASP A 155 -46.38 39.77 37.19
C ASP A 155 -47.77 39.24 37.57
N PHE A 156 -48.06 37.97 37.27
CA PHE A 156 -49.29 37.32 37.70
C PHE A 156 -49.35 37.21 39.24
N TYR A 157 -48.28 36.79 39.90
CA TYR A 157 -48.20 36.76 41.37
C TYR A 157 -48.41 38.14 41.99
N ARG A 158 -47.80 39.18 41.41
CA ARG A 158 -48.00 40.58 41.86
C ARG A 158 -49.46 40.99 41.75
N THR A 159 -50.11 40.66 40.65
CA THR A 159 -51.53 40.98 40.39
C THR A 159 -52.44 40.22 41.37
N LEU A 160 -52.22 38.92 41.56
CA LEU A 160 -52.96 38.10 42.52
C LEU A 160 -52.87 38.67 43.94
N ASN A 161 -51.67 39.05 44.38
CA ASN A 161 -51.47 39.63 45.70
C ASN A 161 -52.19 40.98 45.85
N ALA A 162 -52.18 41.82 44.81
CA ALA A 162 -52.93 43.08 44.81
C ALA A 162 -54.45 42.86 44.91
N VAL A 163 -54.97 41.83 44.23
CA VAL A 163 -56.39 41.45 44.32
C VAL A 163 -56.73 40.94 45.73
N LYS A 164 -55.91 40.05 46.31
CA LYS A 164 -56.09 39.58 47.70
C LYS A 164 -56.16 40.73 48.70
N ILE A 165 -55.26 41.71 48.59
CA ILE A 165 -55.26 42.90 49.45
C ILE A 165 -56.55 43.71 49.27
N THR A 166 -57.05 43.83 48.04
CA THR A 166 -58.30 44.54 47.75
C THR A 166 -59.51 43.82 48.36
N ILE A 167 -59.58 42.49 48.27
CA ILE A 167 -60.64 41.67 48.88
C ILE A 167 -60.67 41.85 50.40
N ILE A 168 -59.50 41.85 51.07
CA ILE A 168 -59.40 42.10 52.51
C ILE A 168 -59.99 43.47 52.87
N LYS A 169 -59.62 44.53 52.16
CA LYS A 169 -60.16 45.89 52.38
C LYS A 169 -61.67 45.98 52.15
N LEU A 170 -62.19 45.27 51.13
CA LEU A 170 -63.63 45.21 50.86
C LEU A 170 -64.38 44.47 51.97
N ARG A 171 -63.81 43.38 52.49
CA ARG A 171 -64.37 42.62 53.61
C ARG A 171 -64.49 43.51 54.86
N ASP A 172 -63.45 44.28 55.18
CA ASP A 172 -63.49 45.25 56.28
C ASP A 172 -64.59 46.31 56.08
N SER A 173 -64.74 46.81 54.85
CA SER A 173 -65.77 47.80 54.50
C SER A 173 -67.19 47.23 54.65
N ILE A 174 -67.43 46.02 54.17
CA ILE A 174 -68.73 45.34 54.28
C ILE A 174 -69.07 45.02 55.74
N ASN A 175 -68.09 44.57 56.53
CA ASN A 175 -68.27 44.34 57.97
C ASN A 175 -68.64 45.63 58.72
N ASN A 176 -68.04 46.76 58.34
CA ASN A 176 -68.38 48.07 58.89
C ASN A 176 -69.83 48.47 58.52
N ILE A 177 -70.25 48.27 57.26
CA ILE A 177 -71.63 48.53 56.82
C ILE A 177 -72.61 47.65 57.59
N ASN A 178 -72.30 46.35 57.75
CA ASN A 178 -73.12 45.41 58.52
C ASN A 178 -73.30 45.91 59.97
N THR A 179 -72.20 46.27 60.63
CA THR A 179 -72.21 46.82 61.99
C THR A 179 -73.02 48.11 62.11
N LEU A 180 -72.88 49.02 61.14
CA LEU A 180 -73.59 50.30 61.11
C LEU A 180 -75.10 50.08 60.94
N SER A 181 -75.49 49.20 60.00
CA SER A 181 -76.89 48.86 59.72
C SER A 181 -77.56 48.17 60.91
N PHE A 182 -76.83 47.31 61.63
CA PHE A 182 -77.31 46.68 62.86
C PHE A 182 -77.60 47.72 63.96
N LYS A 183 -76.67 48.66 64.19
CA LYS A 183 -76.88 49.76 65.14
C LYS A 183 -78.08 50.63 64.74
N ALA A 184 -78.23 50.93 63.46
CA ALA A 184 -79.36 51.68 62.94
C ALA A 184 -80.70 50.95 63.14
N SER A 185 -80.77 49.65 62.86
CA SER A 185 -81.97 48.83 63.08
C SER A 185 -82.36 48.78 64.57
N MET A 186 -81.38 48.65 65.47
CA MET A 186 -81.61 48.72 66.92
C MET A 186 -82.16 50.10 67.35
N GLU A 187 -81.59 51.18 66.84
CA GLU A 187 -82.05 52.53 67.18
C GLU A 187 -83.47 52.79 66.64
N CYS A 188 -83.79 52.31 65.44
CA CYS A 188 -85.14 52.38 64.88
C CYS A 188 -86.17 51.63 65.73
N GLN A 189 -85.78 50.50 66.35
CA GLN A 189 -86.64 49.80 67.32
C GLN A 189 -86.88 50.63 68.58
N ARG A 190 -85.88 51.40 69.03
CA ARG A 190 -85.96 52.26 70.22
C ARG A 190 -86.97 53.40 70.06
N VAL A 191 -87.10 53.97 68.85
CA VAL A 191 -88.03 55.09 68.55
C VAL A 191 -89.47 54.64 68.27
N GLY A 192 -89.76 53.33 68.28
CA GLY A 192 -91.12 52.78 68.14
C GLY A 192 -91.71 52.97 66.73
N GLU A 193 -92.97 53.41 66.64
CA GLU A 193 -93.69 53.49 65.36
C GLU A 193 -93.06 54.46 64.36
N SER A 194 -92.47 55.56 64.82
CA SER A 194 -91.82 56.57 63.96
C SER A 194 -90.58 56.03 63.22
N GLY A 195 -89.98 54.93 63.71
CA GLY A 195 -88.78 54.31 63.14
C GLY A 195 -89.06 53.17 62.16
N ARG A 196 -90.32 52.78 61.92
CA ARG A 196 -90.66 51.56 61.15
C ARG A 196 -90.08 51.54 59.73
N GLY A 197 -90.20 52.63 58.98
CA GLY A 197 -89.68 52.71 57.60
C GLY A 197 -88.15 52.64 57.54
N PHE A 198 -87.47 53.33 58.46
CA PHE A 198 -86.02 53.29 58.57
C PHE A 198 -85.50 51.92 59.03
N LYS A 199 -86.26 51.21 59.87
CA LYS A 199 -85.93 49.84 60.27
C LYS A 199 -85.88 48.90 59.06
N VAL A 200 -86.89 48.96 58.18
CA VAL A 200 -86.93 48.11 56.98
C VAL A 200 -85.70 48.37 56.10
N ALA A 201 -85.36 49.63 55.84
CA ALA A 201 -84.17 49.98 55.08
C ALA A 201 -82.86 49.52 55.76
N ALA A 202 -82.77 49.63 57.09
CA ALA A 202 -81.59 49.16 57.83
C ALA A 202 -81.44 47.62 57.77
N ASP A 203 -82.55 46.88 57.88
CA ASP A 203 -82.55 45.42 57.76
C ASP A 203 -82.19 44.96 56.32
N GLU A 204 -82.65 45.68 55.28
CA GLU A 204 -82.28 45.43 53.88
C GLU A 204 -80.79 45.71 53.60
N ILE A 205 -80.22 46.79 54.16
CA ILE A 205 -78.78 47.08 54.08
C ILE A 205 -77.99 45.97 54.78
N ARG A 206 -78.46 45.49 55.93
CA ARG A 206 -77.81 44.40 56.67
C ARG A 206 -77.79 43.12 55.84
N GLN A 207 -78.93 42.75 55.26
CA GLN A 207 -79.02 41.59 54.38
C GLN A 207 -78.11 41.74 53.14
N SER A 208 -78.00 42.94 52.59
CA SER A 208 -77.09 43.22 51.46
C SER A 208 -75.62 43.07 51.86
N ALA A 209 -75.25 43.47 53.08
CA ALA A 209 -73.90 43.28 53.62
C ALA A 209 -73.58 41.80 53.90
N ASP A 210 -74.55 41.03 54.41
CA ASP A 210 -74.42 39.58 54.59
C ASP A 210 -74.22 38.87 53.23
N ASN A 211 -75.01 39.21 52.22
CA ASN A 211 -74.83 38.72 50.84
C ASN A 211 -73.48 39.13 50.25
N GLY A 212 -73.04 40.36 50.49
CA GLY A 212 -71.72 40.85 50.07
C GLY A 212 -70.57 40.05 50.70
N THR A 213 -70.71 39.64 51.96
CA THR A 213 -69.74 38.78 52.64
C THR A 213 -69.67 37.40 51.99
N ALA A 214 -70.83 36.82 51.65
CA ALA A 214 -70.88 35.53 50.95
C ALA A 214 -70.18 35.59 49.57
N LEU A 215 -70.44 36.63 48.78
CA LEU A 215 -69.77 36.85 47.49
C LEU A 215 -68.25 37.04 47.63
N LEU A 216 -67.80 37.75 48.68
CA LEU A 216 -66.38 37.90 48.96
C LEU A 216 -65.73 36.56 49.31
N ASN A 217 -66.41 35.68 50.05
CA ASN A 217 -65.89 34.34 50.37
C ASN A 217 -65.75 33.47 49.11
N GLU A 218 -66.73 33.52 48.20
CA GLU A 218 -66.65 32.84 46.90
C GLU A 218 -65.48 33.39 46.07
N THR A 219 -65.30 34.72 46.05
CA THR A 219 -64.17 35.36 45.37
C THR A 219 -62.83 34.94 45.98
N ASP A 220 -62.72 34.86 47.30
CA ASP A 220 -61.52 34.39 48.01
C ASP A 220 -61.16 32.96 47.58
N SER A 221 -62.14 32.06 47.54
CA SER A 221 -61.95 30.68 47.09
C SER A 221 -61.47 30.61 45.64
N GLY A 222 -62.03 31.43 44.75
CA GLY A 222 -61.58 31.49 43.35
C GLY A 222 -60.14 32.02 43.22
N ILE A 223 -59.75 32.97 44.07
CA ILE A 223 -58.38 33.48 44.13
C ILE A 223 -57.39 32.46 44.71
N GLU A 224 -57.81 31.63 45.67
CA GLU A 224 -57.01 30.51 46.16
C GLU A 224 -56.77 29.46 45.06
N GLU A 225 -57.80 29.08 44.32
CA GLU A 225 -57.69 28.15 43.19
C GLU A 225 -56.76 28.71 42.08
N LEU A 226 -56.89 30.00 41.78
CA LEU A 226 -56.03 30.66 40.82
C LEU A 226 -54.57 30.72 41.32
N SER A 227 -54.36 30.96 42.62
CA SER A 227 -53.04 30.94 43.24
C SER A 227 -52.37 29.57 43.15
N GLU A 228 -53.12 28.49 43.33
CA GLU A 228 -52.60 27.13 43.17
C GLU A 228 -52.29 26.81 41.70
N THR A 229 -53.15 27.25 40.78
CA THR A 229 -52.92 27.10 39.34
C THR A 229 -51.59 27.73 38.93
N VAL A 230 -51.31 28.96 39.38
CA VAL A 230 -50.05 29.66 39.07
C VAL A 230 -48.86 28.94 39.70
N ARG A 231 -49.01 28.38 40.90
CA ARG A 231 -47.97 27.58 41.56
C ARG A 231 -47.62 26.32 40.77
N ILE A 232 -48.63 25.67 40.19
CA ILE A 232 -48.43 24.53 39.29
C ILE A 232 -47.69 24.97 38.02
N ILE A 233 -48.07 26.11 37.42
CA ILE A 233 -47.39 26.63 36.22
C ILE A 233 -45.92 26.96 36.54
N ASP A 234 -45.62 27.61 37.67
CA ASP A 234 -44.24 27.90 38.11
C ASP A 234 -43.41 26.62 38.24
N SER A 235 -43.97 25.58 38.86
CA SER A 235 -43.31 24.28 38.96
C SER A 235 -43.08 23.64 37.60
N ARG A 236 -44.02 23.78 36.65
CA ARG A 236 -43.86 23.27 35.28
C ARG A 236 -42.79 24.04 34.52
N LEU A 237 -42.69 25.36 34.70
CA LEU A 237 -41.60 26.16 34.12
C LEU A 237 -40.24 25.69 34.62
N ARG A 238 -40.03 25.55 35.94
CA ARG A 238 -38.74 25.05 36.47
C ARG A 238 -38.32 23.70 35.87
N ASN A 239 -39.29 22.79 35.66
CA ASN A 239 -39.01 21.52 35.00
C ASN A 239 -38.66 21.70 33.51
N LEU A 240 -39.24 22.69 32.83
CA LEU A 240 -38.88 23.03 31.45
C LEU A 240 -37.47 23.63 31.36
N GLU A 241 -37.03 24.41 32.34
CA GLU A 241 -35.66 24.93 32.42
C GLU A 241 -34.62 23.81 32.48
N GLU A 242 -34.85 22.80 33.32
CA GLU A 242 -33.97 21.63 33.40
C GLU A 242 -33.92 20.87 32.07
N LYS A 243 -35.08 20.66 31.44
CA LYS A 243 -35.16 20.06 30.10
C LYS A 243 -34.48 20.89 29.02
N ARG A 244 -34.50 22.22 29.15
CA ARG A 244 -33.80 23.13 28.24
C ARG A 244 -32.29 23.00 28.38
N ASN A 245 -31.77 23.00 29.60
CA ASN A 245 -30.34 22.82 29.84
C ASN A 245 -29.84 21.48 29.28
N THR A 246 -30.60 20.40 29.48
CA THR A 246 -30.25 19.10 28.87
C THR A 246 -30.35 19.09 27.34
N LEU A 247 -31.26 19.88 26.75
CA LEU A 247 -31.34 20.06 25.30
C LEU A 247 -30.13 20.83 24.77
N ASP A 248 -29.71 21.90 25.43
CA ASP A 248 -28.53 22.69 25.05
C ASP A 248 -27.27 21.82 25.06
N GLU A 249 -27.07 21.02 26.12
CA GLU A 249 -25.97 20.06 26.20
C GLU A 249 -26.06 18.99 25.11
N ALA A 250 -27.26 18.49 24.79
CA ALA A 250 -27.45 17.50 23.74
C ALA A 250 -27.10 18.05 22.35
N VAL A 251 -27.47 19.30 22.05
CA VAL A 251 -27.13 19.98 20.80
C VAL A 251 -25.61 20.21 20.69
N GLU A 252 -24.96 20.64 21.77
CA GLU A 252 -23.50 20.83 21.80
C GLU A 252 -22.77 19.50 21.56
N ASN A 253 -23.19 18.43 22.24
CA ASN A 253 -22.64 17.09 22.07
C ASN A 253 -22.86 16.56 20.65
N LEU A 254 -24.03 16.78 20.05
CA LEU A 254 -24.31 16.41 18.67
C LEU A 254 -23.40 17.17 17.69
N SER A 255 -23.21 18.48 17.90
CA SER A 255 -22.32 19.32 17.10
C SER A 255 -20.87 18.82 17.16
N ALA A 256 -20.37 18.59 18.37
CA ALA A 256 -19.02 18.06 18.59
C ALA A 256 -18.85 16.67 17.96
N GLY A 257 -19.83 15.79 18.13
CA GLY A 257 -19.85 14.47 17.51
C GLY A 257 -19.85 14.53 15.98
N ASN A 258 -20.66 15.39 15.39
CA ASN A 258 -20.74 15.56 13.94
C ASN A 258 -19.41 16.06 13.35
N ASN A 259 -18.75 17.02 14.01
CA ASN A 259 -17.43 17.52 13.60
C ASN A 259 -16.35 16.43 13.72
N CYS A 260 -16.32 15.68 14.83
CA CYS A 260 -15.38 14.57 15.01
C CYS A 260 -15.54 13.49 13.92
N VAL A 261 -16.78 13.14 13.56
CA VAL A 261 -17.04 12.19 12.48
C VAL A 261 -16.60 12.77 11.14
N ALA A 262 -16.85 14.05 10.87
CA ALA A 262 -16.37 14.72 9.65
C ALA A 262 -14.84 14.66 9.52
N ASP A 263 -14.10 14.91 10.60
CA ASP A 263 -12.64 14.79 10.63
C ASP A 263 -12.17 13.37 10.30
N LYS A 264 -12.84 12.34 10.86
CA LYS A 264 -12.53 10.94 10.58
C LYS A 264 -12.78 10.55 9.12
N PHE A 265 -13.79 11.10 8.47
CA PHE A 265 -14.00 10.90 7.04
C PHE A 265 -12.96 11.63 6.18
N SER A 266 -12.46 12.79 6.63
CA SER A 266 -11.34 13.48 5.98
C SER A 266 -10.06 12.63 6.00
N GLU A 267 -9.69 12.08 7.16
CA GLU A 267 -8.58 11.12 7.29
C GLU A 267 -8.78 9.89 6.39
N LEU A 268 -10.02 9.41 6.29
CA LEU A 268 -10.35 8.24 5.48
C LEU A 268 -10.20 8.52 3.97
N TYR A 269 -10.51 9.72 3.48
CA TYR A 269 -10.22 10.13 2.11
C TYR A 269 -8.72 10.10 1.79
N GLU A 270 -7.89 10.63 2.68
CA GLU A 270 -6.44 10.62 2.51
C GLU A 270 -5.90 9.19 2.45
N ASN A 271 -6.38 8.31 3.33
CA ASN A 271 -6.02 6.89 3.34
C ASN A 271 -6.46 6.17 2.05
N ILE A 272 -7.66 6.48 1.53
CA ILE A 272 -8.11 5.94 0.24
C ILE A 272 -7.17 6.37 -0.87
N GLU A 273 -6.78 7.65 -0.93
CA GLU A 273 -5.88 8.17 -1.96
C GLU A 273 -4.51 7.49 -1.90
N ILE A 274 -3.93 7.33 -0.70
CA ILE A 274 -2.67 6.61 -0.48
C ILE A 274 -2.80 5.15 -0.96
N THR A 275 -3.89 4.47 -0.59
CA THR A 275 -4.13 3.08 -0.98
C THR A 275 -4.27 2.94 -2.49
N GLN A 276 -4.94 3.90 -3.15
CA GLN A 276 -5.05 3.94 -4.61
C GLN A 276 -3.70 4.09 -5.29
N LYS A 277 -2.84 4.98 -4.78
CA LYS A 277 -1.46 5.14 -5.29
C LYS A 277 -0.67 3.83 -5.12
N LEU A 278 -0.78 3.18 -3.97
CA LEU A 278 -0.10 1.91 -3.70
C LEU A 278 -0.57 0.79 -4.64
N VAL A 279 -1.87 0.63 -4.84
CA VAL A 279 -2.43 -0.37 -5.78
C VAL A 279 -1.96 -0.10 -7.22
N ASN A 280 -1.94 1.16 -7.65
CA ASN A 280 -1.43 1.52 -8.97
C ASN A 280 0.06 1.19 -9.12
N HIS A 281 0.87 1.47 -8.09
CA HIS A 281 2.29 1.16 -8.09
C HIS A 281 2.56 -0.35 -8.12
N LEU A 282 1.81 -1.15 -7.33
CA LEU A 282 1.92 -2.61 -7.38
C LEU A 282 1.49 -3.16 -8.75
N ALA A 283 0.49 -2.58 -9.39
CA ALA A 283 0.05 -3.00 -10.72
C ALA A 283 1.11 -2.71 -11.80
N ALA A 284 1.81 -1.57 -11.70
CA ALA A 284 2.94 -1.27 -12.56
C ALA A 284 4.09 -2.27 -12.35
N ASN A 285 4.51 -2.48 -11.09
CA ASN A 285 5.57 -3.43 -10.76
C ASN A 285 5.27 -4.86 -11.21
N ALA A 286 4.01 -5.30 -11.09
CA ALA A 286 3.59 -6.63 -11.53
C ALA A 286 3.74 -6.79 -13.05
N LYS A 287 3.44 -5.75 -13.84
CA LYS A 287 3.64 -5.75 -15.30
C LYS A 287 5.12 -5.78 -15.66
N GLU A 288 5.95 -4.96 -15.02
CA GLU A 288 7.40 -4.93 -15.25
C GLU A 288 8.04 -6.28 -14.93
N PHE A 289 7.68 -6.88 -13.79
CA PHE A 289 8.15 -8.21 -13.41
C PHE A 289 7.79 -9.29 -14.46
N PHE A 290 6.58 -9.20 -15.02
CA PHE A 290 6.14 -10.11 -16.07
C PHE A 290 6.97 -9.96 -17.35
N GLU A 291 7.20 -8.73 -17.80
CA GLU A 291 8.04 -8.45 -18.96
C GLU A 291 9.48 -8.95 -18.75
N GLU A 292 10.04 -8.76 -17.56
CA GLU A 292 11.37 -9.26 -17.20
C GLU A 292 11.42 -10.80 -17.21
N SER A 293 10.37 -11.47 -16.71
CA SER A 293 10.29 -12.93 -16.68
C SER A 293 10.20 -13.53 -18.10
N GLU A 294 9.40 -12.94 -19.00
CA GLU A 294 9.36 -13.36 -20.41
C GLU A 294 10.70 -13.14 -21.13
N ASN A 295 11.40 -12.03 -20.85
CA ASN A 295 12.73 -11.78 -21.38
C ASN A 295 13.75 -12.85 -20.90
N LYS A 296 13.73 -13.20 -19.61
CA LYS A 296 14.57 -14.28 -19.05
C LYS A 296 14.26 -15.63 -19.70
N LYS A 297 12.97 -15.96 -19.90
CA LYS A 297 12.54 -17.19 -20.59
C LYS A 297 13.10 -17.29 -22.00
N LYS A 298 13.05 -16.20 -22.77
CA LYS A 298 13.63 -16.12 -24.12
C LYS A 298 15.14 -16.34 -24.09
N ALA A 299 15.84 -15.66 -23.18
CA ALA A 299 17.29 -15.82 -23.01
C ALA A 299 17.68 -17.27 -22.67
N TYR A 300 16.95 -17.93 -21.77
CA TYR A 300 17.19 -19.35 -21.45
C TYR A 300 16.94 -20.28 -22.63
N SER A 301 15.87 -20.05 -23.40
CA SER A 301 15.60 -20.80 -24.64
C SER A 301 16.75 -20.66 -25.63
N ASP A 302 17.26 -19.45 -25.83
CA ASP A 302 18.36 -19.22 -26.76
C ASP A 302 19.67 -19.82 -26.24
N MET A 303 19.94 -19.74 -24.94
CA MET A 303 21.06 -20.43 -24.30
C MET A 303 21.01 -21.96 -24.50
N ALA A 304 19.83 -22.57 -24.36
CA ALA A 304 19.64 -24.00 -24.61
C ALA A 304 19.97 -24.39 -26.07
N LYS A 305 19.60 -23.55 -27.04
CA LYS A 305 19.97 -23.76 -28.46
C LYS A 305 21.49 -23.68 -28.66
N VAL A 306 22.15 -22.70 -28.05
CA VAL A 306 23.62 -22.57 -28.10
C VAL A 306 24.28 -23.84 -27.55
N PHE A 307 23.82 -24.34 -26.40
CA PHE A 307 24.35 -25.57 -25.81
C PHE A 307 24.20 -26.79 -26.72
N LEU A 308 23.04 -26.96 -27.36
CA LEU A 308 22.84 -28.04 -28.33
C LEU A 308 23.83 -27.95 -29.51
N ASN A 309 24.16 -26.75 -29.95
CA ASN A 309 25.13 -26.54 -31.03
C ASN A 309 26.58 -26.78 -30.57
N VAL A 310 26.93 -26.40 -29.34
CA VAL A 310 28.24 -26.70 -28.74
C VAL A 310 28.41 -28.21 -28.64
N GLY A 311 27.43 -28.95 -28.09
CA GLY A 311 27.52 -30.42 -28.00
C GLY A 311 27.64 -31.12 -29.37
N LYS A 312 27.00 -30.59 -30.42
CA LYS A 312 27.21 -31.06 -31.80
C LYS A 312 28.65 -30.80 -32.27
N THR A 313 29.19 -29.63 -31.98
CA THR A 313 30.55 -29.25 -32.33
C THR A 313 31.57 -30.11 -31.60
N GLU A 314 31.38 -30.37 -30.31
CA GLU A 314 32.21 -31.29 -29.51
C GLU A 314 32.23 -32.69 -30.12
N LYS A 315 31.08 -33.23 -30.50
CA LYS A 315 31.00 -34.53 -31.17
C LYS A 315 31.79 -34.54 -32.49
N ASN A 316 31.74 -33.45 -33.26
CA ASN A 316 32.52 -33.31 -34.48
C ASN A 316 34.02 -33.23 -34.20
N ILE A 317 34.43 -32.46 -33.18
CA ILE A 317 35.85 -32.35 -32.77
C ILE A 317 36.38 -33.72 -32.36
N ALA A 318 35.65 -34.49 -31.54
CA ALA A 318 36.05 -35.83 -31.13
C ALA A 318 36.28 -36.76 -32.34
N VAL A 319 35.40 -36.67 -33.36
CA VAL A 319 35.58 -37.41 -34.62
C VAL A 319 36.84 -36.99 -35.38
N TYR A 320 37.13 -35.68 -35.45
CA TYR A 320 38.36 -35.19 -36.09
C TYR A 320 39.62 -35.58 -35.32
N MET A 321 39.60 -35.51 -33.98
CA MET A 321 40.71 -35.94 -33.13
C MET A 321 41.03 -37.43 -33.32
N ALA A 322 40.02 -38.28 -33.39
CA ALA A 322 40.21 -39.71 -33.68
C ALA A 322 40.92 -39.92 -35.03
N LYS A 323 40.53 -39.17 -36.08
CA LYS A 323 41.19 -39.22 -37.40
C LYS A 323 42.65 -38.76 -37.35
N ILE A 324 42.94 -37.67 -36.63
CA ILE A 324 44.31 -37.17 -36.48
C ILE A 324 45.18 -38.22 -35.77
N ARG A 325 44.64 -38.88 -34.73
CA ARG A 325 45.36 -39.93 -34.01
C ARG A 325 45.74 -41.10 -34.93
N MET A 326 44.81 -41.55 -35.77
CA MET A 326 45.09 -42.59 -36.77
C MET A 326 46.18 -42.16 -37.75
N LEU A 327 46.09 -40.93 -38.29
CA LEU A 327 47.09 -40.40 -39.22
C LEU A 327 48.48 -40.32 -38.57
N ASN A 328 48.55 -39.95 -37.29
CA ASN A 328 49.81 -39.91 -36.55
C ASN A 328 50.45 -41.30 -36.38
N GLU A 329 49.65 -42.32 -36.08
CA GLU A 329 50.14 -43.71 -36.03
C GLU A 329 50.69 -44.16 -37.39
N ASP A 330 50.01 -43.80 -38.49
CA ASP A 330 50.49 -44.10 -39.84
C ASP A 330 51.83 -43.43 -40.15
N ILE A 331 52.00 -42.16 -39.79
CA ILE A 331 53.26 -41.43 -39.97
C ILE A 331 54.40 -42.07 -39.16
N LEU A 332 54.16 -42.39 -37.88
CA LEU A 332 55.16 -43.05 -37.03
C LEU A 332 55.58 -44.41 -37.61
N ASN A 333 54.64 -45.18 -38.14
CA ASN A 333 54.92 -46.46 -38.78
C ASN A 333 55.76 -46.33 -40.06
N ILE A 334 55.54 -45.28 -40.86
CA ILE A 334 56.34 -45.00 -42.06
C ILE A 334 57.77 -44.60 -41.65
N VAL A 335 57.90 -43.68 -40.70
CA VAL A 335 59.22 -43.18 -40.24
C VAL A 335 60.03 -44.27 -39.53
N GLY A 336 59.38 -45.20 -38.82
CA GLY A 336 60.07 -46.32 -38.16
C GLY A 336 60.65 -47.37 -39.13
N LYS A 337 60.21 -47.38 -40.39
CA LYS A 337 60.68 -48.31 -41.43
C LYS A 337 61.81 -47.75 -42.32
N LEU A 338 62.10 -46.46 -42.21
CA LEU A 338 63.19 -45.76 -42.91
C LEU A 338 64.48 -45.78 -42.08
#